data_AF-A0A960HNX2-F1
#
_entry.id   AF-A0A960HNX2-F1
#
_cell.length_a   1.000
_cell.length_b   1.000
_cell.length_c   1.000
_cell.angle_alpha   90.00
_cell.angle_beta   90.00
_cell.angle_gamma   90.00
#
_symmetry.space_group_name_H-M   'P 1'
#
loop_
_entity.id
_entity.type
_entity.pdbx_description
1 polymer ?
#
loop_
_entity_poly.entity_id
_entity_poly.type
_entity_poly.pdbx_seq_one_letter_code
_entity_poly.pdbx_strand_id
1 'polypeptide(L)'
;MSDTTITPIAFQPAVDEIADGVFRISTWVPEVSDSGFTFNQFLLTGDEPLLFHTGMRGLFPLVAEAVSAVIPIESLRWISSATSRPTSRVR
;
A
#
# COMPACT_ATOMS: atom_id res chain seq x y z
N MET A 1 -25.92 -19.46 9.77
CA MET A 1 -25.47 -18.07 9.61
C MET A 1 -24.03 -18.02 10.07
N SER A 2 -23.10 -18.38 9.18
CA SER A 2 -21.67 -18.25 9.43
C SER A 2 -21.33 -16.78 9.33
N ASP A 3 -21.06 -16.18 10.49
CA ASP A 3 -20.52 -14.84 10.64
C ASP A 3 -19.20 -14.77 9.86
N THR A 4 -19.24 -14.13 8.70
CA THR A 4 -18.04 -13.81 7.91
C THR A 4 -17.36 -12.65 8.63
N THR A 5 -16.70 -12.95 9.74
CA THR A 5 -15.69 -12.05 10.29
C THR A 5 -14.65 -11.89 9.19
N ILE A 6 -14.62 -10.73 8.55
CA ILE A 6 -13.55 -10.35 7.63
C ILE A 6 -12.31 -10.24 8.50
N THR A 7 -11.56 -11.33 8.65
CA THR A 7 -10.20 -11.28 9.17
C THR A 7 -9.47 -10.28 8.28
N PRO A 8 -8.87 -9.20 8.81
CA PRO A 8 -8.09 -8.32 7.97
C PRO A 8 -6.92 -9.14 7.40
N ILE A 9 -7.00 -9.36 6.09
CA ILE A 9 -6.05 -10.15 5.31
C ILE A 9 -4.78 -9.31 5.11
N ALA A 10 -4.07 -9.02 6.21
CA ALA A 10 -2.73 -8.42 6.27
C ALA A 10 -2.36 -8.14 7.74
N PHE A 11 -1.15 -8.52 8.14
CA PHE A 11 -0.55 -7.98 9.36
C PHE A 11 -0.27 -6.48 9.20
N GLN A 12 -0.08 -5.76 10.31
CA GLN A 12 0.27 -4.32 10.29
C GLN A 12 1.41 -4.05 9.30
N PRO A 13 1.26 -3.04 8.41
CA PRO A 13 2.31 -2.71 7.46
C PRO A 13 3.57 -2.24 8.19
N ALA A 14 4.71 -2.83 7.86
CA ALA A 14 6.01 -2.38 8.34
C ALA A 14 6.48 -1.18 7.51
N VAL A 15 6.94 -0.13 8.16
CA VAL A 15 7.49 1.07 7.51
C VAL A 15 8.97 1.15 7.81
N ASP A 16 9.79 1.01 6.77
CA ASP A 16 11.24 1.06 6.87
C ASP A 16 11.78 2.22 6.04
N GLU A 17 12.62 3.07 6.62
CA GLU A 17 13.42 4.02 5.84
C GLU A 17 14.60 3.29 5.20
N ILE A 18 14.65 3.28 3.87
CA ILE A 18 15.66 2.53 3.10
C ILE A 18 16.72 3.44 2.47
N ALA A 19 16.44 4.74 2.39
CA ALA A 19 17.37 5.81 2.04
C ALA A 19 16.80 7.14 2.57
N ASP A 20 17.60 8.21 2.54
CA ASP A 20 17.18 9.54 2.99
C ASP A 20 15.89 10.00 2.30
N GLY A 21 14.81 10.13 3.08
CA GLY A 21 13.49 10.50 2.58
C GLY A 21 12.82 9.46 1.68
N VAL A 22 13.27 8.20 1.72
CA VAL A 22 12.68 7.08 0.96
C VAL A 22 12.27 5.98 1.92
N PHE A 23 10.96 5.74 1.99
CA PHE A 23 10.34 4.79 2.89
C PHE A 23 9.73 3.63 2.08
N ARG A 24 9.93 2.42 2.57
CA ARG A 24 9.30 1.20 2.08
C ARG A 24 8.21 0.79 3.06
N ILE A 25 6.99 0.70 2.56
CA ILE A 25 5.85 0.16 3.28
C ILE A 25 5.68 -1.29 2.82
N SER A 26 5.81 -2.25 3.74
CA SER A 26 5.78 -3.69 3.46
C SER A 26 4.59 -4.33 4.16
N THR A 27 3.65 -4.86 3.37
CA THR A 27 2.45 -5.52 3.89
C THR A 27 2.49 -7.02 3.57
N TRP A 28 2.56 -7.86 4.60
CA TRP A 28 2.53 -9.33 4.45
C TRP A 28 1.10 -9.85 4.37
N VAL A 29 0.81 -10.59 3.30
CA VAL A 29 -0.50 -11.18 3.05
C VAL A 29 -0.36 -12.69 2.87
N PRO A 30 -0.65 -13.50 3.91
CA PRO A 30 -0.47 -14.95 3.85
C PRO A 30 -1.45 -15.65 2.91
N GLU A 31 -2.62 -15.06 2.64
CA GLU A 31 -3.72 -15.71 1.91
C GLU A 31 -3.59 -15.65 0.38
N VAL A 32 -2.60 -14.92 -0.15
CA VAL A 32 -2.43 -14.73 -1.61
C VAL A 32 -1.79 -15.95 -2.28
N SER A 33 -1.01 -16.75 -1.55
CA SER A 33 -0.38 -17.97 -2.07
C SER A 33 -0.08 -18.96 -0.95
N ASP A 34 0.27 -20.21 -1.29
CA ASP A 34 0.67 -21.24 -0.32
C ASP A 34 1.86 -20.84 0.57
N SER A 35 2.64 -19.83 0.15
CA SER A 35 3.76 -19.27 0.90
C SER A 35 3.53 -17.83 1.35
N GLY A 36 2.35 -17.25 1.11
CA GLY A 36 2.06 -15.83 1.30
C GLY A 36 2.72 -14.91 0.26
N PHE A 37 2.44 -13.60 0.35
CA PHE A 37 3.00 -12.59 -0.54
C PHE A 37 3.19 -11.25 0.19
N THR A 38 4.30 -10.55 -0.09
CA THR A 38 4.53 -9.19 0.43
C THR A 38 4.24 -8.16 -0.63
N PHE A 39 3.34 -7.22 -0.34
CA PHE A 39 3.17 -6.02 -1.14
C PHE A 39 4.09 -4.93 -0.61
N ASN A 40 4.93 -4.39 -1.48
CA ASN A 40 5.84 -3.29 -1.14
C ASN A 40 5.40 -2.03 -1.88
N GLN A 41 5.13 -0.96 -1.12
CA GLN A 41 4.89 0.38 -1.63
C GLN A 41 6.06 1.28 -1.25
N PHE A 42 6.34 2.30 -2.05
CA PHE A 42 7.43 3.23 -1.78
C PHE A 42 6.89 4.65 -1.63
N LEU A 43 7.25 5.30 -0.54
CA LEU A 43 6.96 6.70 -0.27
C LEU A 43 8.26 7.50 -0.36
N LEU A 44 8.26 8.54 -1.17
CA LEU A 44 9.36 9.50 -1.26
C LEU A 44 8.87 10.81 -0.65
N THR A 45 9.59 11.33 0.35
CA THR A 45 9.21 12.51 1.14
C THR A 45 10.00 13.76 0.77
N GLY A 46 10.53 13.85 -0.45
CA GLY A 46 11.18 15.06 -0.95
C GLY A 46 10.21 16.25 -1.02
N ASP A 47 10.64 17.37 -1.61
CA ASP A 47 9.86 18.61 -1.70
C ASP A 47 8.43 18.41 -2.25
N GLU A 48 8.26 17.42 -3.10
CA GLU A 48 6.96 16.98 -3.61
C GLU A 48 6.73 15.49 -3.31
N PRO A 49 6.04 15.17 -2.21
CA PRO A 49 5.91 13.78 -1.78
C PRO A 49 5.18 12.90 -2.81
N LEU A 50 5.75 11.73 -3.07
CA LEU A 50 5.29 10.76 -4.07
C LEU A 50 5.06 9.40 -3.42
N LEU A 51 3.86 8.86 -3.59
CA LEU A 51 3.56 7.47 -3.29
C LEU A 51 3.58 6.65 -4.58
N PHE A 52 4.51 5.71 -4.66
CA PHE A 52 4.58 4.74 -5.74
C PHE A 52 3.70 3.54 -5.40
N HIS A 53 2.54 3.50 -6.08
CA HIS A 53 1.52 2.46 -6.07
C HIS A 53 0.77 2.32 -4.73
N THR A 54 -0.55 2.56 -4.75
CA THR A 54 -1.43 2.45 -3.58
C THR A 54 -1.82 1.02 -3.20
N GLY A 55 -1.41 0.03 -3.99
CA GLY A 55 -1.79 -1.36 -3.77
C GLY A 55 -3.15 -1.71 -4.37
N MET A 56 -3.67 -2.88 -3.97
CA MET A 56 -5.04 -3.29 -4.26
C MET A 56 -6.03 -2.51 -3.40
N ARG A 57 -7.30 -2.42 -3.82
CA ARG A 57 -8.34 -1.64 -3.09
C ARG A 57 -8.43 -2.00 -1.60
N GLY A 58 -8.22 -3.26 -1.24
CA GLY A 58 -8.24 -3.72 0.16
C GLY A 58 -7.02 -3.31 0.99
N LEU A 59 -5.88 -3.01 0.36
CA LEU A 59 -4.64 -2.59 1.03
C LEU A 59 -4.59 -1.08 1.26
N PHE A 60 -5.37 -0.30 0.51
CA PHE A 60 -5.31 1.16 0.55
C PHE A 60 -5.45 1.76 1.96
N PRO A 61 -6.39 1.32 2.83
CA PRO A 61 -6.49 1.87 4.17
C PRO A 61 -5.21 1.68 5.00
N LEU A 62 -4.58 0.51 4.90
CA LEU A 62 -3.32 0.21 5.60
C LEU A 62 -2.16 1.05 5.07
N VAL A 63 -2.09 1.21 3.75
CA VAL A 63 -1.08 2.07 3.12
C VAL A 63 -1.29 3.53 3.50
N ALA A 64 -2.52 4.01 3.53
CA ALA A 64 -2.85 5.39 3.92
C ALA A 64 -2.47 5.67 5.39
N GLU A 65 -2.75 4.73 6.30
CA GLU A 65 -2.34 4.79 7.70
C GLU A 65 -0.81 4.82 7.82
N ALA A 66 -0.11 3.93 7.11
CA ALA A 66 1.35 3.87 7.10
C ALA A 66 1.99 5.17 6.56
N VAL A 67 1.43 5.75 5.49
CA VAL A 67 1.90 7.04 4.95
C VAL A 67 1.67 8.16 5.96
N SER A 68 0.50 8.18 6.61
CA SER A 68 0.13 9.20 7.60
C SER A 68 1.05 9.18 8.84
N ALA A 69 1.71 8.05 9.11
CA ALA A 69 2.70 7.93 10.17
C ALA A 69 4.05 8.60 9.82
N VAL A 70 4.34 8.81 8.53
CA VAL A 70 5.59 9.43 8.06
C VAL A 70 5.39 10.90 7.73
N ILE A 71 4.33 11.23 6.98
CA ILE A 71 4.00 12.60 6.56
C ILE A 71 2.49 12.85 6.67
N PRO A 72 2.04 14.11 6.80
CA PRO A 72 0.62 14.43 6.69
C PRO A 72 0.09 14.00 5.32
N ILE A 73 -1.00 13.22 5.27
CA ILE A 73 -1.50 12.65 4.01
C ILE A 73 -1.95 13.73 3.02
N GLU A 74 -2.40 14.89 3.51
CA GLU A 74 -2.71 16.07 2.71
C GLU A 74 -1.49 16.69 2.01
N SER A 75 -0.27 16.38 2.46
CA SER A 75 0.97 16.82 1.79
C SER A 75 1.37 15.91 0.62
N LEU A 76 0.69 14.77 0.46
CA LEU A 76 0.95 13.85 -0.64
C LEU A 76 0.52 14.47 -1.97
N ARG A 77 1.49 14.74 -2.84
CA ARG A 77 1.24 15.46 -4.10
C ARG A 77 1.06 14.52 -5.28
N TRP A 78 1.77 13.40 -5.28
CA TRP A 78 1.83 12.51 -6.42
C TRP A 78 1.50 11.07 -6.04
N ILE A 79 0.69 10.41 -6.88
CA ILE A 79 0.46 8.97 -6.84
C ILE A 79 0.77 8.42 -8.23
N SER A 80 1.70 7.49 -8.30
CA SER A 80 2.09 6.83 -9.55
C SER A 80 1.84 5.32 -9.49
N SER A 81 1.68 4.70 -10.65
CA SER A 81 1.56 3.24 -10.78
C SER A 81 2.28 2.81 -12.06
N ALA A 82 3.12 1.78 -11.97
CA ALA A 82 3.79 1.18 -13.13
C ALA A 82 2.82 0.40 -14.05
N THR A 83 1.61 0.09 -13.58
CA THR A 83 0.64 -0.70 -14.33
C THR A 83 -0.73 -0.04 -14.25
N SER A 84 -1.16 0.59 -15.34
CA SER A 84 -2.58 0.79 -15.57
C SER A 84 -3.12 -0.55 -16.06
N ARG A 85 -4.09 -1.15 -15.36
CA ARG A 85 -4.90 -2.18 -16.01
C ARG A 85 -5.63 -1.47 -17.17
N PRO A 86 -5.54 -1.94 -18.43
CA PRO A 86 -6.57 -1.58 -19.38
C PRO A 86 -7.88 -2.04 -18.74
N THR A 87 -8.78 -1.10 -18.47
CA THR A 87 -10.11 -1.39 -17.98
C THR A 87 -10.70 -2.46 -18.90
N SER A 88 -10.86 -3.68 -18.39
CA SER A 88 -11.58 -4.72 -19.11
C SER A 88 -12.97 -4.17 -19.36
N ARG A 89 -13.23 -3.86 -20.62
CA ARG A 89 -14.50 -3.39 -21.14
C ARG A 89 -15.58 -4.36 -20.67
N VAL A 90 -16.44 -3.90 -19.77
CA VAL A 90 -17.68 -4.58 -19.42
C VAL A 90 -18.49 -4.66 -20.72
N ARG A 91 -18.77 -5.88 -21.18
CA ARG A 91 -19.90 -6.16 -22.06
C ARG A 91 -21.08 -6.54 -21.18
#